data_AF-A0A8T4XX21-F1
#
_entry.id   AF-A0A8T4XX21-F1
#
_cell.length_a   1.000
_cell.length_b   1.000
_cell.length_c   1.000
_cell.angle_alpha   90.00
_cell.angle_beta   90.00
_cell.angle_gamma   90.00
#
_symmetry.space_group_name_H-M   'P 1'
#
loop_
_entity.id
_entity.type
_entity.pdbx_description
1 polymer ?
#
loop_
_entity_poly.entity_id
_entity_poly.type
_entity_poly.pdbx_seq_one_letter_code
_entity_poly.pdbx_strand_id
1 'polypeptide(L)'
;MKSIQSETLLKAIMLLLVVVSSLPSKMLSEPIQEPWRGLSSIKMENVMKHVEFFSSFESRMTGYPGFYKASEYIAKEFNKTLGNVVIEEFEVT
;
A
#
# COMPACT_ATOMS: atom_id res chain seq x y z
N MET A 1 24.38 -54.16 -6.01
CA MET A 1 23.17 -53.43 -6.43
C MET A 1 22.78 -52.23 -5.53
N LYS A 2 23.65 -51.76 -4.61
CA LYS A 2 23.42 -50.54 -3.80
C LYS A 2 24.04 -49.26 -4.39
N SER A 3 25.15 -49.39 -5.14
CA SER A 3 25.90 -48.25 -5.71
C SER A 3 25.21 -47.56 -6.90
N ILE A 4 24.42 -48.30 -7.69
CA ILE A 4 23.70 -47.71 -8.84
C ILE A 4 22.53 -46.83 -8.34
N GLN A 5 21.91 -47.22 -7.22
CA GLN A 5 20.81 -46.47 -6.62
C GLN A 5 21.26 -45.12 -6.04
N SER A 6 22.48 -45.03 -5.49
CA SER A 6 23.03 -43.77 -4.97
C SER A 6 23.35 -42.77 -6.09
N GLU A 7 23.84 -43.24 -7.23
CA GLU A 7 24.10 -42.41 -8.43
C GLU A 7 22.80 -41.85 -9.02
N THR A 8 21.74 -42.67 -9.10
CA THR A 8 20.43 -42.21 -9.55
C THR A 8 19.80 -41.21 -8.58
N LEU A 9 19.98 -41.42 -7.28
CA LEU A 9 19.50 -40.50 -6.24
C LEU A 9 20.23 -39.15 -6.32
N LEU A 10 21.56 -39.17 -6.49
CA LEU A 10 22.37 -37.97 -6.60
C LEU A 10 21.98 -37.14 -7.83
N LYS A 11 21.75 -37.79 -8.97
CA LYS A 11 21.27 -37.14 -10.20
C LYS A 11 19.88 -36.54 -10.02
N ALA A 12 18.98 -37.23 -9.32
CA ALA A 12 17.64 -36.70 -9.02
C ALA A 12 17.71 -35.47 -8.10
N ILE A 13 18.59 -35.46 -7.10
CA ILE A 13 18.80 -34.30 -6.22
C ILE A 13 19.40 -33.13 -6.99
N MET A 14 20.40 -33.38 -7.85
CA MET A 14 20.98 -32.34 -8.71
C MET A 14 19.95 -31.75 -9.67
N LEU A 15 19.08 -32.58 -10.26
CA LEU A 15 17.99 -32.12 -11.11
C LEU A 15 16.97 -31.28 -10.32
N LEU A 16 16.62 -31.72 -9.11
CA LEU A 16 15.71 -30.99 -8.22
C LEU A 16 16.28 -29.61 -7.85
N LEU A 17 17.58 -29.52 -7.54
CA LEU A 17 18.24 -28.25 -7.22
C LEU A 17 18.23 -27.27 -8.41
N VAL A 18 18.43 -27.77 -9.63
CA VAL A 18 18.35 -26.97 -10.87
C VAL A 18 16.93 -26.47 -11.13
N VAL A 19 15.92 -27.28 -10.84
CA VAL A 19 14.50 -26.87 -10.97
C VAL A 19 14.16 -25.81 -9.93
N VAL A 20 14.61 -25.96 -8.68
CA VAL A 20 14.37 -24.99 -7.61
C VAL A 20 15.05 -23.64 -7.88
N SER A 21 16.25 -23.63 -8.46
CA SER A 21 16.94 -22.38 -8.83
C SER A 21 16.33 -21.67 -10.04
N SER A 22 15.54 -22.38 -10.85
CA SER A 22 14.82 -21.82 -12.00
C SER A 22 13.48 -21.20 -11.61
N LEU A 23 13.06 -21.33 -10.35
CA LEU A 23 11.85 -20.68 -9.87
C LEU A 23 12.08 -19.17 -9.80
N PRO A 24 11.20 -18.34 -10.40
CA PRO A 24 11.37 -16.90 -10.37
C PRO A 24 11.26 -16.41 -8.92
N SER A 25 12.36 -15.92 -8.36
CA SER A 25 12.44 -15.30 -7.03
C SER A 25 11.81 -13.90 -7.05
N LYS A 26 10.51 -13.81 -7.35
CA LYS A 26 9.75 -12.57 -7.19
C LYS A 26 9.34 -12.39 -5.73
N MET A 27 10.32 -12.19 -4.85
CA MET A 27 10.13 -11.93 -3.43
C MET A 27 11.07 -10.81 -2.94
N LEU A 28 11.38 -9.85 -3.79
CA LEU A 28 12.02 -8.60 -3.42
C LEU A 28 11.19 -7.48 -4.02
N SER A 29 10.79 -6.52 -3.19
CA SER A 29 10.01 -5.36 -3.60
C SER A 29 10.63 -4.75 -4.85
N GLU A 30 9.94 -4.86 -5.99
CA GLU A 30 10.38 -4.19 -7.21
C GLU A 30 10.26 -2.67 -6.97
N PRO A 31 11.28 -1.87 -7.32
CA PRO A 31 11.15 -0.42 -7.31
C PRO A 31 9.91 -0.05 -8.14
N ILE A 32 9.10 0.91 -7.68
CA ILE A 32 7.92 1.37 -8.40
C ILE A 32 8.39 1.90 -9.76
N GLN A 33 8.24 1.09 -10.82
CA GLN A 33 8.72 1.40 -12.15
C GLN A 33 7.94 2.55 -12.79
N GLU A 34 6.73 2.87 -12.29
CA GLU A 34 5.90 3.96 -12.80
C GLU A 34 5.07 4.62 -11.68
N PRO A 35 5.62 5.63 -10.97
CA PRO A 35 4.93 6.32 -9.87
C PRO A 35 3.58 6.93 -10.28
N TRP A 36 3.46 7.24 -11.57
CA TRP A 36 2.34 7.98 -12.15
C TRP A 36 1.20 7.07 -12.62
N ARG A 37 1.39 5.75 -12.64
CA ARG A 37 0.44 4.77 -13.21
C ARG A 37 -0.93 4.80 -12.54
N GLY A 38 -1.01 5.25 -11.28
CA GLY A 38 -2.27 5.45 -10.56
C GLY A 38 -2.95 6.80 -10.83
N LEU A 39 -2.23 7.80 -11.32
CA LEU A 39 -2.75 9.16 -11.50
C LEU A 39 -3.75 9.27 -12.64
N SER A 40 -3.65 8.42 -13.67
CA SER A 40 -4.61 8.40 -14.79
C SER A 40 -6.03 8.03 -14.37
N SER A 41 -6.18 7.36 -13.22
CA SER A 41 -7.47 7.00 -12.64
C SER A 41 -8.07 8.09 -11.73
N ILE A 42 -7.29 9.13 -11.42
CA ILE A 42 -7.72 10.22 -10.55
C ILE A 42 -8.62 11.17 -11.35
N LYS A 43 -9.85 11.34 -10.87
CA LYS A 43 -10.78 12.34 -11.38
C LYS A 43 -10.49 13.68 -10.72
N MET A 44 -10.04 14.67 -11.50
CA MET A 44 -9.64 15.98 -10.97
C MET A 44 -10.82 16.71 -10.29
N GLU A 45 -12.05 16.45 -10.72
CA GLU A 45 -13.27 17.00 -10.13
C GLU A 45 -13.41 16.59 -8.65
N ASN A 46 -13.03 15.36 -8.32
CA ASN A 46 -13.03 14.88 -6.93
C ASN A 46 -11.96 15.59 -6.10
N VAL A 47 -10.77 15.81 -6.68
CA VAL A 47 -9.69 16.56 -6.02
C VAL A 47 -10.16 17.97 -5.71
N MET A 48 -10.75 18.66 -6.70
CA MET A 48 -11.25 20.02 -6.53
C MET A 48 -12.34 20.11 -5.45
N LYS A 49 -13.26 19.13 -5.40
CA LYS A 49 -14.27 19.07 -4.34
C LYS A 49 -13.66 19.02 -2.93
N HIS A 50 -12.59 18.27 -2.74
CA HIS A 50 -11.88 18.22 -1.46
C HIS A 50 -11.17 19.54 -1.16
N VAL A 51 -10.51 20.13 -2.16
CA VAL A 51 -9.83 21.42 -2.03
C VAL A 51 -10.81 22.52 -1.63
N GLU A 52 -11.95 22.64 -2.32
CA GLU A 52 -13.01 23.61 -2.03
C GLU A 52 -13.56 23.46 -0.61
N PHE A 53 -13.79 22.23 -0.16
CA PHE A 53 -14.23 21.98 1.20
C PHE A 53 -13.19 22.47 2.22
N PHE A 54 -11.91 22.11 2.05
CA PHE A 54 -10.85 22.50 3.00
C PHE A 54 -10.49 23.98 2.94
N SER A 55 -10.67 24.65 1.80
CA SER A 55 -10.44 26.08 1.65
C SER A 55 -11.61 26.93 2.15
N SER A 56 -12.80 26.33 2.34
CA SER A 56 -13.96 27.03 2.91
C SER A 56 -13.80 27.41 4.38
N PHE A 57 -12.82 26.83 5.09
CA PHE A 57 -12.54 27.16 6.48
C PHE A 57 -11.63 28.37 6.59
N GLU A 58 -11.94 29.27 7.51
CA GLU A 58 -11.08 30.42 7.85
C GLU A 58 -9.69 29.97 8.34
N SER A 59 -9.63 28.93 9.17
CA SER A 59 -8.39 28.32 9.64
C SER A 59 -8.58 26.83 9.92
N ARG A 60 -7.54 26.04 9.63
CA ARG A 60 -7.43 24.61 9.98
C ARG A 60 -6.27 24.35 10.94
N MET A 61 -5.75 25.39 11.59
CA MET A 61 -4.75 25.23 12.64
C MET A 61 -5.33 24.44 13.82
N THR A 62 -4.47 23.67 14.50
CA THR A 62 -4.85 22.90 15.69
C THR A 62 -5.55 23.77 16.72
N GLY A 63 -6.66 23.28 17.28
CA GLY A 63 -7.49 24.00 18.25
C GLY A 63 -8.57 24.91 17.63
N TYR A 64 -8.52 25.21 16.32
CA TYR A 64 -9.57 26.00 15.65
C TYR A 64 -10.74 25.11 15.22
N PRO A 65 -11.98 25.66 15.11
CA PRO A 65 -13.15 24.88 14.67
C PRO A 65 -12.98 24.19 13.32
N GLY A 66 -12.25 24.80 12.37
CA GLY A 66 -12.00 24.21 11.06
C GLY A 66 -11.08 22.98 11.09
N PHE A 67 -10.22 22.84 12.13
CA PHE A 67 -9.40 21.64 12.32
C PHE A 67 -10.27 20.42 12.60
N TYR A 68 -11.17 20.50 13.58
CA TYR A 68 -12.06 19.40 13.96
C TYR A 68 -13.01 19.02 12.82
N LYS A 69 -13.55 20.01 12.10
CA LYS A 69 -14.40 19.75 10.92
C LYS A 69 -13.62 19.09 9.77
N ALA A 70 -12.36 19.45 9.59
CA ALA A 70 -11.51 18.84 8.57
C ALA A 70 -11.15 17.39 8.92
N SER A 71 -10.83 17.08 10.19
CA SER A 71 -10.54 15.71 10.62
C SER A 71 -11.76 14.80 10.48
N GLU A 72 -12.94 15.26 10.91
CA GLU A 72 -14.22 14.54 10.72
C GLU A 72 -14.50 14.27 9.24
N TYR A 73 -14.27 15.26 8.38
CA TYR A 73 -14.48 15.11 6.94
C TYR A 73 -13.55 14.05 6.34
N ILE A 74 -12.26 14.09 6.67
CA ILE A 74 -11.28 13.09 6.19
C ILE A 74 -11.69 11.70 6.64
N ALA A 75 -12.03 11.54 7.93
CA ALA A 75 -12.47 10.27 8.47
C ALA A 75 -13.70 9.74 7.72
N LYS A 76 -14.68 10.60 7.45
CA LYS A 76 -15.89 10.25 6.69
C LYS A 76 -15.57 9.84 5.25
N GLU A 77 -14.72 10.58 4.53
CA GLU A 77 -14.36 10.25 3.14
C GLU A 77 -13.60 8.92 3.07
N PHE A 78 -12.68 8.67 4.00
CA PHE A 78 -11.94 7.41 4.05
C PHE A 78 -12.82 6.24 4.45
N ASN A 79 -13.77 6.45 5.37
CA ASN A 79 -14.65 5.40 5.83
C ASN A 79 -15.56 4.85 4.71
N LYS A 80 -15.91 5.68 3.71
CA LYS A 80 -16.69 5.24 2.54
C LYS A 80 -16.02 4.11 1.75
N THR A 81 -14.69 4.04 1.77
CA THR A 81 -13.91 3.10 0.95
C THR A 81 -13.20 2.05 1.80
N LEU A 82 -12.68 2.43 2.97
CA LEU A 82 -11.82 1.59 3.80
C LEU A 82 -12.56 0.86 4.92
N GLY A 83 -13.73 1.34 5.33
CA GLY A 83 -14.64 0.69 6.30
C GLY A 83 -14.17 0.63 7.76
N ASN A 84 -12.88 0.81 8.05
CA ASN A 84 -12.34 0.88 9.41
C ASN A 84 -11.39 2.07 9.55
N VAL A 85 -11.95 3.23 9.87
CA VAL A 85 -11.19 4.47 10.09
C VAL A 85 -11.32 4.87 11.54
N VAL A 86 -10.18 5.07 12.19
CA VAL A 86 -10.07 5.49 13.59
C VAL A 86 -9.45 6.88 13.63
N ILE A 87 -10.01 7.77 14.44
CA ILE A 87 -9.42 9.06 14.77
C ILE A 87 -8.59 8.86 16.04
N GLU A 88 -7.31 9.20 15.99
CA GLU A 88 -6.40 9.13 17.13
C GLU A 88 -6.10 10.55 17.61
N GLU A 89 -6.52 10.85 18.84
CA GLU A 89 -6.34 12.16 19.48
C GLU A 89 -5.11 12.13 20.39
N PHE A 90 -4.37 13.24 20.41
CA PHE A 90 -3.22 13.42 21.29
C PHE A 90 -3.12 14.87 21.75
N GLU A 91 -2.50 15.07 22.90
CA GLU A 91 -2.27 16.40 23.46
C GLU A 91 -1.05 17.06 22.80
N VAL A 92 -1.16 18.34 22.50
CA VAL A 92 -0.07 19.17 21.97
C VAL A 92 0.42 20.11 23.07
N THR A 93 1.74 20.28 23.17
CA THR A 93 2.42 21.12 24.18
C THR A 93 2.88 22.44 23.58
#